data_AF-A0A7V4XCZ1-F1
#
_entry.id   AF-A0A7V4XCZ1-F1
#
_cell.length_a   1.000
_cell.length_b   1.000
_cell.length_c   1.000
_cell.angle_alpha   90.00
_cell.angle_beta   90.00
_cell.angle_gamma   90.00
#
_symmetry.space_group_name_H-M   'P 1'
#
loop_
_entity.id
_entity.type
_entity.pdbx_description
1 polymer ?
#
loop_
_entity_poly.entity_id
_entity_poly.type
_entity_poly.pdbx_seq_one_letter_code
_entity_poly.pdbx_strand_id
1 'polypeptide(L)'
;MQKRTDVRSRIDLQLVTMIKNARQVLAHNGITVAEKVFIMGYSSDGKFAQRFTILHPEMAAAVAAGGIAGACTLPLSEYNGENCDIR
;
A
#
# COMPACT_ATOMS: atom_id res chain seq x y z
N MET A 1 -25.47 18.92 -4.41
CA MET A 1 -24.39 19.28 -3.46
C MET A 1 -23.16 18.44 -3.78
N GLN A 2 -22.11 19.03 -4.35
CA GLN A 2 -20.82 18.36 -4.53
C GLN A 2 -20.23 18.14 -3.12
N LYS A 3 -20.18 16.90 -2.62
CA LYS A 3 -19.46 16.61 -1.37
C LYS A 3 -18.00 16.99 -1.59
N ARG A 4 -17.49 17.97 -0.84
CA ARG A 4 -16.04 18.23 -0.78
C ARG A 4 -15.38 16.95 -0.29
N THR A 5 -14.52 16.37 -1.11
CA THR A 5 -13.68 15.23 -0.74
C THR A 5 -12.76 15.69 0.40
N ASP A 6 -12.88 15.07 1.57
CA ASP A 6 -12.01 15.37 2.72
C ASP A 6 -10.56 15.12 2.28
N VAL A 7 -9.64 16.04 2.56
CA VAL A 7 -8.21 15.90 2.24
C VAL A 7 -7.59 14.64 2.89
N ARG A 8 -8.18 14.14 3.97
CA ARG A 8 -7.78 12.90 4.65
C ARG A 8 -8.37 11.64 4.05
N SER A 9 -9.32 11.78 3.11
CA SER A 9 -9.90 10.63 2.42
C SER A 9 -8.88 10.05 1.45
N ARG A 10 -8.82 8.71 1.37
CA ARG A 10 -7.91 7.97 0.50
C ARG A 10 -6.42 8.30 0.70
N ILE A 11 -5.98 8.33 1.96
CA ILE A 11 -4.56 8.50 2.32
C ILE A 11 -3.64 7.47 1.64
N ASP A 12 -4.17 6.30 1.28
CA ASP A 12 -3.48 5.29 0.47
C ASP A 12 -3.06 5.85 -0.91
N LEU A 13 -3.93 6.58 -1.62
CA LEU A 13 -3.60 7.18 -2.91
C LEU A 13 -2.62 8.35 -2.77
N GLN A 14 -2.69 9.08 -1.66
CA GLN A 14 -1.69 10.10 -1.35
C GLN A 14 -0.30 9.47 -1.22
N LEU A 15 -0.17 8.35 -0.49
CA LEU A 15 1.09 7.64 -0.37
C LEU A 15 1.59 7.09 -1.72
N VAL A 16 0.71 6.55 -2.57
CA VAL A 16 1.08 6.15 -3.95
C VAL A 16 1.68 7.32 -4.73
N THR A 17 1.08 8.50 -4.62
CA THR A 17 1.57 9.72 -5.29
C THR A 17 2.93 10.14 -4.73
N MET A 18 3.12 10.06 -3.42
CA MET A 18 4.40 10.36 -2.77
C MET A 18 5.51 9.40 -3.20
N ILE A 19 5.22 8.09 -3.31
CA ILE A 19 6.18 7.09 -3.80
C ILE A 19 6.59 7.40 -5.25
N LYS A 20 5.62 7.70 -6.12
CA LYS A 20 5.89 8.07 -7.52
C LYS A 20 6.75 9.33 -7.62
N ASN A 21 6.45 10.35 -6.83
CA ASN A 21 7.23 11.58 -6.80
C ASN A 21 8.66 11.33 -6.30
N ALA A 22 8.84 10.58 -5.21
CA ALA A 22 10.16 10.22 -4.71
C ALA A 22 10.99 9.47 -5.75
N ARG A 23 10.38 8.55 -6.50
CA ARG A 23 11.04 7.85 -7.62
C ARG A 23 11.50 8.82 -8.72
N GLN A 24 10.68 9.80 -9.09
CA GLN A 24 11.05 10.81 -10.08
C GLN A 24 12.24 11.66 -9.60
N VAL A 25 12.23 12.07 -8.33
CA VAL A 25 13.34 12.81 -7.72
C VAL A 25 14.62 11.97 -7.72
N LEU A 26 14.56 10.70 -7.33
CA LEU A 26 15.71 9.80 -7.35
C LEU A 26 16.25 9.58 -8.76
N ALA A 27 15.37 9.38 -9.75
CA ALA A 27 15.76 9.22 -11.15
C ALA A 27 16.43 10.47 -11.71
N HIS A 28 15.95 11.68 -11.35
CA HIS A 28 16.61 12.94 -11.73
C HIS A 28 18.04 13.04 -11.18
N ASN A 29 18.31 12.40 -10.05
CA ASN A 29 19.65 12.29 -9.45
C ASN A 29 20.45 11.07 -9.96
N GLY A 30 19.99 10.40 -11.02
CA GLY A 30 20.66 9.23 -11.59
C GLY A 30 20.53 7.95 -10.76
N ILE A 31 19.65 7.93 -9.75
CA ILE A 31 19.44 6.79 -8.86
C ILE A 31 18.25 5.98 -9.37
N THR A 32 18.52 4.75 -9.84
CA THR A 32 17.48 3.80 -10.24
C THR A 32 17.04 2.98 -9.04
N VAL A 33 15.73 2.85 -8.85
CA VAL A 33 15.12 2.05 -7.78
C VAL A 33 14.11 1.06 -8.34
N ALA A 34 13.81 0.01 -7.58
CA ALA A 34 12.81 -0.98 -7.95
C ALA A 34 11.42 -0.35 -8.12
N GLU A 35 10.57 -1.02 -8.90
CA GLU A 35 9.21 -0.54 -9.15
C GLU A 35 8.32 -0.59 -7.90
N LYS A 36 8.45 -1.69 -7.15
CA LYS A 36 7.71 -1.98 -5.93
C LYS A 36 8.51 -1.61 -4.68
N VAL A 37 7.82 -1.28 -3.59
CA VAL A 37 8.41 -0.87 -2.32
C VAL A 37 8.32 -1.96 -1.25
N PHE A 38 9.22 -1.92 -0.28
CA PHE A 38 9.03 -2.59 1.00
C PHE A 38 8.28 -1.68 1.96
N ILE A 39 7.27 -2.20 2.64
CA ILE A 39 6.45 -1.44 3.58
C ILE A 39 6.52 -2.11 4.94
N MET A 40 6.74 -1.32 6.00
CA MET A 40 6.80 -1.83 7.36
C MET A 40 6.01 -0.95 8.33
N GLY A 41 5.52 -1.55 9.40
CA GLY A 41 4.83 -0.82 10.46
C GLY A 41 4.50 -1.68 11.68
N TYR A 42 4.26 -1.02 12.81
CA TYR A 42 3.81 -1.65 14.06
C TYR A 42 2.58 -0.94 14.62
N SER A 43 1.65 -1.68 15.23
CA SER A 43 0.39 -1.15 15.78
C SER A 43 -0.45 -0.47 14.68
N SER A 44 -0.79 0.82 14.82
CA SER A 44 -1.56 1.57 13.83
C SER A 44 -0.91 1.57 12.44
N ASP A 45 0.42 1.73 12.37
CA ASP A 45 1.14 1.76 11.09
C ASP A 45 1.24 0.37 10.48
N GLY A 46 1.27 -0.67 11.33
CA GLY A 46 1.20 -2.07 10.87
C GLY A 46 -0.14 -2.37 10.19
N LYS A 47 -1.25 -1.92 10.81
CA LYS A 47 -2.59 -2.05 10.21
C LYS A 47 -2.68 -1.30 8.88
N PHE A 48 -2.08 -0.12 8.81
CA PHE A 48 -2.03 0.65 7.57
C PHE A 48 -1.20 -0.07 6.50
N ALA A 49 0.02 -0.50 6.84
CA ALA A 49 0.92 -1.21 5.94
C ALA A 49 0.26 -2.45 5.32
N GLN A 50 -0.39 -3.27 6.14
CA GLN A 50 -1.15 -4.44 5.69
C GLN A 50 -2.30 -4.06 4.75
N ARG A 51 -3.12 -3.07 5.11
CA ARG A 51 -4.27 -2.67 4.28
C ARG A 51 -3.85 -2.01 2.98
N PHE A 52 -2.74 -1.27 3.01
CA PHE A 52 -2.16 -0.67 1.83
C PHE A 52 -1.78 -1.73 0.80
N THR A 53 -1.16 -2.84 1.21
CA THR A 53 -0.78 -3.91 0.27
C THR A 53 -1.97 -4.68 -0.28
N ILE A 54 -3.08 -4.77 0.47
CA ILE A 54 -4.35 -5.32 -0.04
C ILE A 54 -4.94 -4.40 -1.12
N LEU A 55 -4.95 -3.09 -0.86
CA LEU A 55 -5.52 -2.08 -1.77
C LEU A 55 -4.64 -1.78 -2.99
N HIS A 56 -3.32 -1.98 -2.89
CA HIS A 56 -2.33 -1.68 -3.94
C HIS A 56 -1.26 -2.80 -4.05
N PRO A 57 -1.63 -4.05 -4.37
CA PRO A 57 -0.70 -5.18 -4.44
C PRO A 57 0.38 -5.00 -5.53
N GLU A 58 0.10 -4.19 -6.54
CA GLU A 58 1.05 -3.80 -7.58
C GLU A 58 2.17 -2.91 -7.05
N MET A 59 1.97 -2.23 -5.90
CA MET A 59 2.94 -1.28 -5.35
C MET A 59 3.92 -1.90 -4.36
N ALA A 60 3.61 -3.05 -3.74
CA ALA A 60 4.38 -3.62 -2.64
C ALA A 60 5.12 -4.92 -3.03
N ALA A 61 6.42 -4.97 -2.76
CA ALA A 61 7.25 -6.16 -2.95
C ALA A 61 7.19 -7.09 -1.73
N ALA A 62 7.20 -6.51 -0.53
CA ALA A 62 7.03 -7.22 0.73
C ALA A 62 6.46 -6.28 1.80
N VAL A 63 5.80 -6.88 2.79
CA VAL A 63 5.27 -6.16 3.96
C VAL A 63 5.70 -6.81 5.26
N ALA A 64 6.17 -5.99 6.20
CA ALA A 64 6.46 -6.40 7.57
C ALA A 64 5.55 -5.62 8.54
N ALA A 65 4.46 -6.24 8.98
CA ALA A 65 3.46 -5.58 9.81
C ALA A 65 3.27 -6.30 11.16
N GLY A 66 3.53 -5.60 12.26
CA GLY A 66 3.31 -6.08 13.63
C GLY A 66 2.16 -5.37 14.33
N GLY A 67 1.58 -5.98 15.38
CA GLY A 67 0.53 -5.35 16.19
C GLY A 67 -0.77 -5.06 15.42
N ILE A 68 -1.09 -5.85 14.40
CA ILE A 68 -2.23 -5.61 13.48
C ILE A 68 -3.62 -5.97 14.05
N ALA A 69 -3.71 -6.26 15.35
CA ALA A 69 -4.95 -6.59 16.07
C ALA A 69 -5.74 -7.78 15.51
N GLY A 70 -5.05 -8.83 15.05
CA GLY A 70 -5.68 -10.07 14.57
C GLY A 70 -4.85 -10.78 13.51
N ALA A 71 -5.54 -11.31 12.50
CA ALA A 71 -4.94 -12.09 11.41
C ALA A 71 -4.35 -11.22 10.30
N CYS A 72 -3.28 -11.72 9.69
CA CYS A 72 -2.72 -11.13 8.48
C CYS A 72 -3.53 -11.58 7.25
N THR A 73 -4.38 -10.70 6.72
CA THR A 73 -4.99 -10.85 5.40
C THR A 73 -3.93 -10.75 4.30
N LEU A 74 -3.89 -11.76 3.44
CA LEU A 74 -2.99 -11.80 2.29
C LEU A 74 -3.63 -11.09 1.09
N PRO A 75 -2.85 -10.37 0.27
CA PRO A 75 -3.33 -9.72 -0.94
C PRO A 75 -3.43 -10.73 -2.10
N LEU A 76 -4.19 -11.81 -1.89
CA LEU A 76 -4.45 -12.85 -2.90
C LEU A 76 -5.83 -12.67 -3.51
N SER A 77 -5.91 -12.69 -4.84
CA SER A 77 -7.18 -12.65 -5.57
C SER A 77 -7.85 -14.03 -5.66
N GLU A 78 -7.12 -15.11 -5.36
CA GLU A 78 -7.63 -16.48 -5.37
C GLU A 78 -6.91 -17.33 -4.32
N TYR A 79 -7.65 -18.22 -3.67
CA TYR A 79 -7.10 -19.21 -2.74
C TYR A 79 -7.87 -20.52 -2.85
N ASN A 80 -7.18 -21.65 -3.06
CA ASN A 80 -7.79 -22.98 -3.24
C ASN A 80 -8.90 -23.05 -4.30
N GLY A 81 -8.77 -22.31 -5.40
CA GLY A 81 -9.79 -22.27 -6.47
C GLY A 81 -10.99 -21.37 -6.14
N GLU A 82 -11.00 -20.71 -4.98
CA GLU A 82 -12.02 -19.72 -4.61
C GLU A 82 -11.51 -18.31 -4.87
N ASN A 83 -12.34 -17.50 -5.53
CA ASN A 83 -12.04 -16.10 -5.77
C ASN A 83 -12.14 -15.32 -4.44
N CYS A 84 -11.06 -14.61 -4.11
CA CYS A 84 -10.90 -13.80 -2.91
C CYS A 84 -10.73 -12.30 -3.25
N ASP A 85 -10.94 -11.91 -4.51
CA ASP A 85 -10.86 -10.51 -4.92
C ASP A 85 -12.05 -9.73 -4.36
N ILE A 86 -11.75 -8.53 -3.85
CA ILE A 86 -12.71 -7.63 -3.18
C ILE A 86 -12.91 -6.33 -3.96
N ARG A 87 -12.40 -6.26 -5.19
CA ARG A 87 -12.53 -5.12 -6.11
C ARG A 87 -13.70 -5.28 -7.08
#